data_AF-A0A1G9V393-F1
#
_entry.id   AF-A0A1G9V393-F1
#
_cell.length_a   1.000
_cell.length_b   1.000
_cell.length_c   1.000
_cell.angle_alpha   90.00
_cell.angle_beta   90.00
_cell.angle_gamma   90.00
#
_symmetry.space_group_name_H-M   'P 1'
#
loop_
_entity.id
_entity.type
_entity.pdbx_description
1 polymer ?
#
loop_
_entity_poly.entity_id
_entity_poly.type
_entity_poly.pdbx_seq_one_letter_code
_entity_poly.pdbx_strand_id
1 'polypeptide(L)'
;MANDKKIQGILELGQKGKLDKVLSYCGNKDPELREGGAMALQYIKHEDSFNQLIIMLHDPVADVRAAAANSLGFSGRKAGIEHLRHQMNKDTDANVKANCQKSIASLNANGR
;
A
#
# COMPACT_ATOMS: atom_id res chain seq x y z
N MET A 1 -18.04 -6.90 -9.98
CA MET A 1 -18.18 -5.55 -10.57
C MET A 1 -17.12 -5.37 -11.67
N ALA A 2 -17.19 -4.32 -12.49
CA ALA A 2 -16.35 -4.19 -13.69
C ALA A 2 -14.83 -4.13 -13.40
N ASN A 3 -14.46 -3.74 -12.17
CA ASN A 3 -13.07 -3.58 -11.75
C ASN A 3 -12.48 -4.81 -11.02
N ASP A 4 -13.28 -5.74 -10.48
CA ASP A 4 -12.77 -6.91 -9.74
C ASP A 4 -11.77 -7.72 -10.58
N LYS A 5 -12.08 -7.95 -11.87
CA LYS A 5 -11.18 -8.68 -12.78
C LYS A 5 -9.90 -7.90 -13.07
N LYS A 6 -9.97 -6.56 -13.13
CA LYS A 6 -8.79 -5.72 -13.33
C LYS A 6 -7.90 -5.75 -12.09
N ILE A 7 -8.48 -5.60 -10.90
CA ILE A 7 -7.76 -5.67 -9.63
C ILE A 7 -7.07 -7.03 -9.51
N GLN A 8 -7.75 -8.13 -9.81
CA GLN A 8 -7.13 -9.45 -9.84
C GLN A 8 -5.92 -9.51 -10.78
N GLY A 9 -6.04 -8.94 -11.99
CA GLY A 9 -4.92 -8.82 -12.92
C GLY A 9 -3.76 -7.97 -12.39
N ILE A 10 -4.04 -6.90 -11.64
CA ILE A 10 -3.01 -6.07 -11.00
C ILE A 10 -2.28 -6.85 -9.91
N LEU A 11 -3.01 -7.62 -9.07
CA LEU A 11 -2.42 -8.46 -8.04
C LEU A 11 -1.51 -9.54 -8.66
N GLU A 12 -1.94 -10.18 -9.75
CA GLU A 12 -1.09 -11.13 -10.48
C GLU A 12 0.19 -10.49 -11.03
N LEU A 13 0.13 -9.24 -11.50
CA LEU A 13 1.32 -8.50 -11.93
C LEU A 13 2.28 -8.27 -10.75
N GLY A 14 1.75 -7.93 -9.58
CA GLY A 14 2.52 -7.81 -8.33
C GLY A 14 3.23 -9.11 -7.98
N GLN A 15 2.50 -10.23 -7.95
CA GLN A 15 3.05 -11.55 -7.66
C GLN A 15 4.11 -11.99 -8.70
N LYS A 16 3.97 -11.57 -9.96
CA LYS A 16 4.95 -11.82 -11.04
C LYS A 16 6.12 -10.82 -11.04
N GLY A 17 6.19 -9.90 -10.08
CA GLY A 17 7.28 -8.91 -9.97
C GLY A 17 7.28 -7.84 -11.06
N LYS A 18 6.14 -7.59 -11.74
CA LYS A 18 6.06 -6.64 -12.86
C LYS A 18 5.92 -5.20 -12.37
N LEU A 19 6.99 -4.67 -11.77
CA LEU A 19 7.02 -3.36 -11.11
C LEU A 19 6.48 -2.22 -11.98
N ASP A 20 7.03 -1.97 -13.17
CA ASP A 20 6.62 -0.84 -14.01
C ASP A 20 5.12 -0.87 -14.34
N LYS A 21 4.58 -2.08 -14.55
CA LYS A 21 3.15 -2.26 -14.81
C LYS A 21 2.31 -1.94 -13.58
N VAL A 22 2.72 -2.41 -12.40
CA VAL A 22 2.01 -2.10 -11.16
C VAL A 22 2.07 -0.59 -10.84
N LEU A 23 3.24 0.05 -11.02
CA LEU A 23 3.41 1.50 -10.81
C LEU A 23 2.48 2.31 -11.73
N SER A 24 2.23 1.86 -12.97
CA SER A 24 1.29 2.53 -13.87
C SER A 24 -0.15 2.57 -13.33
N TYR A 25 -0.55 1.60 -12.49
CA TYR A 25 -1.86 1.59 -11.84
C TYR A 25 -1.91 2.49 -10.60
N CYS A 26 -0.80 2.68 -9.89
CA CYS A 26 -0.72 3.57 -8.73
C CYS A 26 -1.02 5.04 -9.06
N GLY A 27 -0.84 5.46 -10.32
CA GLY A 27 -1.18 6.80 -10.82
C GLY A 27 -2.52 6.89 -11.56
N ASN A 28 -3.36 5.86 -11.52
CA ASN A 28 -4.59 5.82 -12.29
C ASN A 28 -5.64 6.84 -11.77
N LYS A 29 -6.48 7.36 -12.68
CA LYS A 29 -7.60 8.24 -12.30
C LYS A 29 -8.64 7.52 -11.46
N ASP A 30 -8.83 6.22 -11.70
CA ASP A 30 -9.75 5.37 -10.95
C ASP A 30 -9.12 4.96 -9.60
N PRO A 31 -9.73 5.34 -8.46
CA PRO A 31 -9.20 4.98 -7.15
C PRO A 31 -9.18 3.48 -6.86
N GLU A 32 -10.10 2.69 -7.39
CA GLU A 32 -10.10 1.23 -7.18
C GLU A 32 -8.89 0.57 -7.86
N LEU A 33 -8.48 1.11 -9.01
CA LEU A 33 -7.26 0.65 -9.69
C LEU A 33 -5.99 1.10 -8.97
N ARG A 34 -5.99 2.30 -8.36
CA ARG A 34 -4.89 2.72 -7.48
C ARG A 34 -4.79 1.83 -6.26
N GLU A 35 -5.91 1.52 -5.61
CA GLU A 35 -5.98 0.60 -4.48
C GLU A 35 -5.39 -0.78 -4.84
N GLY A 36 -5.82 -1.35 -5.98
CA GLY A 36 -5.24 -2.60 -6.50
C GLY A 36 -3.73 -2.50 -6.75
N GLY A 37 -3.26 -1.34 -7.24
CA GLY A 37 -1.83 -1.04 -7.37
C GLY A 37 -1.09 -1.09 -6.03
N ALA A 38 -1.59 -0.39 -5.01
CA ALA A 38 -1.01 -0.43 -3.66
C ALA A 38 -0.96 -1.87 -3.11
N MET A 39 -2.06 -2.61 -3.21
CA MET A 39 -2.12 -4.00 -2.75
C MET A 39 -1.11 -4.90 -3.47
N ALA A 40 -0.88 -4.70 -4.77
CA ALA A 40 0.05 -5.51 -5.55
C ALA A 40 1.52 -5.22 -5.20
N LEU A 41 1.85 -3.98 -4.81
CA LEU A 41 3.22 -3.58 -4.45
C LEU A 41 3.78 -4.35 -3.25
N GLN A 42 2.94 -4.86 -2.34
CA GLN A 42 3.39 -5.67 -1.20
C GLN A 42 4.17 -6.94 -1.62
N TYR A 43 3.88 -7.47 -2.82
CA TYR A 43 4.54 -8.67 -3.35
C TYR A 43 5.89 -8.35 -4.00
N ILE A 44 6.18 -7.07 -4.25
CA ILE A 44 7.38 -6.64 -4.96
C ILE A 44 8.39 -6.09 -3.94
N LYS A 45 9.44 -6.86 -3.67
CA LYS A 45 10.55 -6.47 -2.79
C LYS A 45 11.56 -5.57 -3.51
N HIS A 46 11.10 -4.37 -3.89
CA HIS A 46 11.92 -3.35 -4.57
C HIS A 46 11.87 -2.02 -3.82
N GLU A 47 12.89 -1.18 -4.01
CA GLU A 47 12.95 0.14 -3.38
C GLU A 47 11.84 1.06 -3.88
N ASP A 48 11.64 1.13 -5.20
CA ASP A 48 10.56 1.91 -5.81
C ASP A 48 9.16 1.48 -5.36
N SER A 49 8.96 0.18 -5.10
CA SER A 49 7.69 -0.33 -4.55
C SER A 49 7.40 0.31 -3.19
N PHE A 50 8.40 0.32 -2.31
CA PHE A 50 8.29 0.94 -1.00
C PHE A 50 8.12 2.46 -1.06
N ASN A 51 8.88 3.15 -1.92
CA ASN A 51 8.77 4.59 -2.12
C ASN A 51 7.38 4.96 -2.65
N GLN A 52 6.85 4.20 -3.60
CA GLN A 52 5.50 4.40 -4.11
C GLN A 52 4.43 4.19 -3.03
N LEU A 53 4.57 3.17 -2.18
CA LEU A 53 3.65 2.96 -1.06
C LEU A 53 3.66 4.13 -0.06
N ILE A 54 4.82 4.75 0.19
CA ILE A 54 4.89 5.97 1.02
C ILE A 54 4.12 7.12 0.37
N ILE A 55 4.27 7.33 -0.95
CA ILE A 55 3.51 8.37 -1.68
C ILE A 55 2.00 8.12 -1.55
N MET A 56 1.57 6.86 -1.67
CA MET A 56 0.15 6.49 -1.63
C MET A 56 -0.48 6.58 -0.23
N LEU A 57 0.31 6.68 0.85
CA LEU A 57 -0.22 7.05 2.17
C LEU A 57 -0.87 8.42 2.18
N HIS A 58 -0.63 9.26 1.18
CA HIS A 58 -1.21 10.60 1.06
C HIS A 58 -2.24 10.70 -0.08
N ASP A 59 -2.72 9.56 -0.60
CA ASP A 59 -3.77 9.54 -1.62
C ASP A 59 -5.04 10.25 -1.12
N PRO A 60 -5.76 11.01 -1.95
CA PRO A 60 -7.02 11.64 -1.55
C PRO A 60 -8.09 10.63 -1.09
N VAL A 61 -8.05 9.39 -1.57
CA VAL A 61 -9.05 8.35 -1.25
C VAL A 61 -8.59 7.48 -0.08
N ALA A 62 -9.46 7.35 0.93
CA ALA A 62 -9.15 6.63 2.17
C ALA A 62 -8.80 5.15 1.94
N ASP A 63 -9.52 4.46 1.06
CA ASP A 63 -9.27 3.04 0.77
C ASP A 63 -7.88 2.82 0.16
N VAL A 64 -7.42 3.71 -0.71
CA VAL A 64 -6.07 3.69 -1.27
C VAL A 64 -5.02 3.89 -0.18
N ARG A 65 -5.23 4.87 0.73
CA ARG A 65 -4.33 5.08 1.87
C ARG A 65 -4.28 3.88 2.80
N ALA A 66 -5.42 3.25 3.08
CA ALA A 66 -5.51 2.06 3.92
C ALA A 66 -4.77 0.87 3.28
N ALA A 67 -4.94 0.65 1.97
CA ALA A 67 -4.22 -0.37 1.23
C ALA A 67 -2.70 -0.13 1.22
N ALA A 68 -2.26 1.13 1.09
CA ALA A 68 -0.86 1.49 1.18
C ALA A 68 -0.29 1.22 2.58
N ALA A 69 -1.02 1.63 3.64
CA ALA A 69 -0.61 1.38 5.02
C ALA A 69 -0.47 -0.11 5.34
N ASN A 70 -1.43 -0.92 4.89
CA ASN A 70 -1.40 -2.37 5.06
C ASN A 70 -0.20 -2.99 4.32
N SER A 71 0.01 -2.59 3.07
CA SER A 71 1.10 -3.11 2.22
C SER A 71 2.49 -2.74 2.75
N LEU A 72 2.66 -1.56 3.37
CA LEU A 72 3.89 -1.20 4.08
C LEU A 72 4.17 -2.13 5.25
N GLY A 73 3.14 -2.56 5.99
CA GLY A 73 3.28 -3.58 7.05
C GLY A 73 3.78 -4.91 6.50
N PHE A 74 3.19 -5.39 5.40
CA PHE A 74 3.59 -6.63 4.73
C PHE A 74 4.99 -6.58 4.12
N SER A 75 5.48 -5.38 3.75
CA SER A 75 6.85 -5.24 3.22
C SER A 75 7.94 -5.70 4.21
N GLY A 76 7.64 -5.70 5.52
CA GLY A 76 8.60 -6.03 6.58
C GLY A 76 9.67 -4.96 6.80
N ARG A 77 9.64 -3.84 6.07
CA ARG A 77 10.65 -2.78 6.16
C ARG A 77 10.32 -1.82 7.30
N LYS A 78 11.09 -1.92 8.40
CA LYS A 78 10.96 -1.03 9.57
C LYS A 78 11.08 0.46 9.26
N ALA A 79 11.75 0.82 8.16
CA ALA A 79 11.79 2.20 7.66
C ALA A 79 10.39 2.81 7.43
N GLY A 80 9.35 1.99 7.23
CA GLY A 80 7.97 2.46 7.06
C GLY A 80 7.29 2.91 8.35
N ILE A 81 7.82 2.58 9.54
CA ILE A 81 7.15 2.84 10.83
C ILE A 81 6.88 4.33 11.05
N GLU A 82 7.87 5.20 10.77
CA GLU A 82 7.69 6.64 10.99
C GLU A 82 6.68 7.26 10.01
N HIS A 83 6.64 6.78 8.77
CA HIS A 83 5.62 7.20 7.80
C HIS A 83 4.21 6.77 8.24
N LEU A 84 4.06 5.53 8.71
CA LEU A 84 2.78 5.02 9.23
C LEU A 84 2.34 5.78 10.49
N ARG A 85 3.26 6.10 11.41
CA ARG A 85 2.97 6.86 12.63
C ARG A 85 2.53 8.27 12.28
N HIS A 86 3.21 8.91 11.34
CA HIS A 86 2.85 10.23 10.83
C HIS A 86 1.44 10.22 10.23
N GLN A 87 1.16 9.26 9.34
CA GLN A 87 -0.15 9.16 8.70
C GLN A 87 -1.25 8.88 9.72
N MET A 88 -1.05 7.95 10.65
CA MET A 88 -2.02 7.62 11.71
C MET A 88 -2.42 8.84 12.56
N ASN A 89 -1.47 9.73 12.86
CA ASN A 89 -1.72 10.92 13.67
C ASN A 89 -2.47 12.02 12.90
N LYS A 90 -2.28 12.10 11.57
CA LYS A 90 -2.86 13.15 10.72
C LYS A 90 -4.15 12.76 10.03
N ASP A 91 -4.35 11.48 9.74
CA ASP A 91 -5.54 11.03 9.02
C ASP A 91 -6.81 11.29 9.85
N THR A 92 -7.94 11.42 9.19
CA THR A 92 -9.26 11.51 9.85
C THR A 92 -10.00 10.18 9.77
N ASP A 93 -9.64 9.33 8.81
CA ASP A 93 -10.31 8.06 8.55
C ASP A 93 -9.88 6.98 9.57
N ALA A 94 -10.87 6.38 10.23
CA ALA A 94 -10.63 5.37 11.26
C ALA A 94 -10.04 4.07 10.71
N ASN A 95 -10.40 3.69 9.48
CA ASN A 95 -9.87 2.49 8.84
C ASN A 95 -8.39 2.68 8.48
N VAL A 96 -8.01 3.85 7.96
CA VAL A 96 -6.59 4.17 7.68
C VAL A 96 -5.77 4.12 8.97
N LYS A 97 -6.27 4.72 10.07
CA LYS A 97 -5.61 4.68 11.37
C LYS A 97 -5.40 3.26 11.89
N ALA A 98 -6.45 2.42 11.81
CA ALA A 98 -6.39 1.04 12.25
C ALA A 98 -5.37 0.22 11.44
N ASN A 99 -5.30 0.43 10.12
CA ASN A 99 -4.30 -0.21 9.26
C ASN A 99 -2.89 0.26 9.61
N CYS A 100 -2.67 1.56 9.83
CA CYS A 100 -1.36 2.06 10.26
C CYS A 100 -0.93 1.44 11.59
N GLN A 101 -1.81 1.41 12.59
CA GLN A 101 -1.54 0.82 13.90
C GLN A 101 -1.17 -0.67 13.79
N LYS A 102 -1.95 -1.45 13.03
CA LYS A 102 -1.68 -2.88 12.79
C LYS A 102 -0.33 -3.07 12.10
N SER A 103 -0.07 -2.34 11.02
CA SER A 103 1.21 -2.41 10.30
C SER A 103 2.41 -2.06 11.18
N ILE A 104 2.31 -1.02 12.01
CA ILE A 104 3.37 -0.68 12.97
C ILE A 104 3.60 -1.83 13.96
N ALA A 105 2.53 -2.42 14.51
CA ALA A 105 2.64 -3.55 15.43
C ALA A 105 3.32 -4.75 14.75
N SER A 106 2.95 -5.09 13.52
CA SER A 106 3.57 -6.16 12.74
C SER A 106 5.05 -5.89 12.45
N LEU A 107 5.42 -4.67 12.08
CA LEU A 107 6.81 -4.29 11.81
C LEU A 107 7.69 -4.32 13.07
N ASN A 108 7.13 -4.00 14.24
CA ASN A 108 7.82 -4.11 15.52
C ASN A 108 7.99 -5.57 15.96
N ALA A 109 6.96 -6.41 15.78
CA ALA A 109 6.99 -7.83 16.13
C ALA A 109 7.99 -8.63 15.26
N ASN A 110 8.18 -8.22 14.01
CA ASN A 110 9.10 -8.87 13.07
C ASN A 110 10.58 -8.48 13.26
N GLY A 111 10.98 -8.05 14.46
CA GLY A 111 12.38 -7.77 14.78
C GLY A 111 13.23 -9.04 14.83
N ARG A 112 13.92 -9.33 13.73
CA ARG A 112 15.21 -10.04 13.73
C ARG A 112 16.31 -9.03 13.52
#